data_AF-A0A913ZUH0-F1
#
_entry.id   AF-A0A913ZUH0-F1
#
_cell.length_a   1.000
_cell.length_b   1.000
_cell.length_c   1.000
_cell.angle_alpha   90.00
_cell.angle_beta   90.00
_cell.angle_gamma   90.00
#
_symmetry.space_group_name_H-M   'P 1'
#
loop_
_entity.id
_entity.type
_entity.pdbx_description
1 polymer ?
#
loop_
_entity_poly.entity_id
_entity_poly.type
_entity_poly.pdbx_seq_one_letter_code
_entity_poly.pdbx_strand_id
1 'polypeptide(L)'
;MSFTRLTTLLTFPLQTTLILNSDYADNNTATAITQEETEALEQATVQQANCNLWYKCREQRLTASQFGRVITRKKDVNTKFLTSLCKVCDAGQTEILEVKCPYSARDMTVAEAVDGNPNFYMAKSGNGLQLKKTHQYFHQVQGQLMVTGAPFCDFVVFTSKDIHVERIVPDTAVWEAMLSKLALFYKEHVTPFLANT
;
A
#
# COMPACT_ATOMS: atom_id res chain seq x y z
N MET A 1 36.07 16.34 23.34
CA MET A 1 34.97 15.36 23.13
C MET A 1 33.96 16.02 22.22
N SER A 2 34.05 15.75 20.92
CA SER A 2 33.29 16.42 19.86
C SER A 2 32.45 15.38 19.11
N PHE A 3 31.18 15.69 18.94
CA PHE A 3 30.20 14.91 18.19
C PHE A 3 30.43 15.09 16.69
N THR A 4 30.70 14.01 15.97
CA THR A 4 30.55 13.97 14.50
C THR A 4 29.58 12.84 14.15
N ARG A 5 28.30 13.20 14.05
CA ARG A 5 27.22 12.36 13.52
C ARG A 5 27.27 12.40 11.99
N LEU A 6 27.37 11.20 11.40
CA LEU A 6 26.67 10.72 10.20
C LEU A 6 26.08 11.82 9.28
N THR A 7 26.86 12.21 8.29
CA THR A 7 26.43 12.99 7.13
C THR A 7 26.58 12.13 5.88
N THR A 8 25.65 11.20 5.65
CA THR A 8 25.27 10.80 4.29
C THR A 8 23.96 10.04 4.38
N LEU A 9 22.86 10.63 3.92
CA LEU A 9 21.75 9.98 3.20
C LEU A 9 20.69 11.05 2.94
N LEU A 10 20.13 11.00 1.73
CA LEU A 10 18.99 11.78 1.21
C LEU A 10 19.32 13.15 0.56
N THR A 11 19.79 13.09 -0.68
CA THR A 11 19.41 14.07 -1.70
C THR A 11 18.84 13.31 -2.90
N PHE A 12 17.53 13.16 -2.94
CA PHE A 12 16.77 12.90 -4.16
C PHE A 12 16.02 14.21 -4.50
N PRO A 13 16.30 14.87 -5.63
CA PRO A 13 15.50 16.01 -6.07
C PRO A 13 14.29 15.49 -6.83
N LEU A 14 13.14 15.35 -6.16
CA LEU A 14 11.85 15.37 -6.86
C LEU A 14 11.51 16.84 -7.11
N GLN A 15 11.91 17.35 -8.27
CA GLN A 15 11.45 18.64 -8.75
C GLN A 15 10.69 18.41 -10.05
N THR A 16 9.40 18.08 -9.91
CA THR A 16 8.44 18.19 -11.02
C THR A 16 7.25 18.97 -10.50
N THR A 17 7.30 20.28 -10.75
CA THR A 17 6.18 21.19 -10.53
C THR A 17 5.11 20.86 -11.58
N LEU A 18 4.06 20.14 -11.19
CA LEU A 18 2.84 20.03 -12.00
C LEU A 18 1.98 21.27 -11.75
N ILE A 19 1.93 22.16 -12.73
CA ILE A 19 0.92 23.21 -12.81
C ILE A 19 -0.37 22.54 -13.27
N LEU A 20 -1.33 22.38 -12.35
CA LEU A 20 -2.69 21.95 -12.68
C LEU A 20 -3.48 23.17 -13.14
N ASN A 21 -3.80 23.23 -14.43
CA ASN A 21 -4.75 24.20 -14.99
C ASN A 21 -6.19 23.83 -14.58
N SER A 22 -7.03 24.86 -14.46
CA SER A 22 -8.27 24.95 -13.69
C SER A 22 -9.53 24.26 -14.26
N ASP A 23 -9.44 23.45 -15.30
CA ASP A 23 -10.63 23.17 -16.13
C ASP A 23 -11.15 21.73 -16.03
N TYR A 24 -11.05 21.12 -14.84
CA TYR A 24 -11.59 19.78 -14.59
C TYR A 24 -13.06 19.85 -14.13
N ALA A 25 -13.97 20.07 -15.09
CA ALA A 25 -15.40 19.86 -14.91
C ALA A 25 -15.91 18.84 -15.94
N ASP A 26 -16.43 17.75 -15.40
CA ASP A 26 -17.40 16.82 -15.97
C ASP A 26 -17.01 16.04 -17.24
N ASN A 27 -16.84 14.72 -17.08
CA ASN A 27 -17.68 13.69 -17.71
C ASN A 27 -17.18 12.28 -17.32
N ASN A 28 -17.67 11.82 -16.16
CA ASN A 28 -17.41 10.50 -15.59
C ASN A 28 -18.47 9.50 -16.07
N THR A 29 -18.14 8.58 -16.97
CA THR A 29 -18.92 7.35 -17.17
C THR A 29 -18.22 6.18 -16.48
N ALA A 30 -18.23 6.19 -15.16
CA ALA A 30 -17.93 5.02 -14.35
C ALA A 30 -19.16 4.10 -14.36
N THR A 31 -18.99 2.88 -14.82
CA THR A 31 -20.03 1.84 -14.78
C THR A 31 -20.50 1.66 -13.34
N ALA A 32 -21.80 1.82 -13.09
CA ALA A 32 -22.38 1.77 -11.75
C ALA A 32 -22.26 0.35 -11.17
N ILE A 33 -21.64 0.24 -10.00
CA ILE A 33 -21.57 -1.00 -9.21
C ILE A 33 -23.00 -1.39 -8.83
N THR A 34 -23.36 -2.66 -9.04
CA THR A 34 -24.73 -3.13 -8.76
C THR A 34 -25.00 -3.25 -7.26
N GLN A 35 -26.28 -3.18 -6.87
CA GLN A 35 -26.73 -3.37 -5.48
C GLN A 35 -26.26 -4.74 -4.93
N GLU A 36 -26.37 -5.78 -5.74
CA GLU A 36 -26.00 -7.16 -5.39
C GLU A 36 -24.50 -7.31 -5.14
N GLU A 37 -23.65 -6.69 -5.97
CA GLU A 37 -22.21 -6.66 -5.76
C GLU A 37 -21.81 -5.86 -4.51
N THR A 38 -22.56 -4.79 -4.21
CA THR A 38 -22.34 -3.97 -3.02
C THR A 38 -22.66 -4.75 -1.75
N GLU A 39 -23.79 -5.46 -1.72
CA GLU A 39 -24.22 -6.28 -0.58
C GLU A 39 -23.28 -7.48 -0.37
N ALA A 40 -22.84 -8.14 -1.45
CA ALA A 40 -21.85 -9.21 -1.39
C ALA A 40 -20.50 -8.71 -0.84
N LEU A 41 -20.06 -7.51 -1.26
CA LEU A 41 -18.83 -6.89 -0.78
C LEU A 41 -18.93 -6.46 0.69
N GLU A 42 -20.07 -5.92 1.11
CA GLU A 42 -20.35 -5.58 2.51
C GLU A 42 -20.27 -6.83 3.38
N GLN A 43 -21.00 -7.89 3.04
CA GLN A 43 -20.97 -9.15 3.78
C GLN A 43 -19.55 -9.74 3.87
N ALA A 44 -18.76 -9.65 2.80
CA ALA A 44 -17.37 -10.11 2.78
C ALA A 44 -16.42 -9.23 3.62
N THR A 45 -16.73 -7.95 3.82
CA THR A 45 -15.89 -6.98 4.55
C THR A 45 -16.30 -6.78 6.02
N VAL A 46 -17.52 -7.16 6.39
CA VAL A 46 -18.05 -7.08 7.78
C VAL A 46 -17.13 -7.79 8.79
N GLN A 47 -16.50 -8.91 8.42
CA GLN A 47 -15.59 -9.61 9.33
C GLN A 47 -14.31 -8.82 9.63
N GLN A 48 -13.88 -7.94 8.73
CA GLN A 48 -12.73 -7.06 8.97
C GLN A 48 -13.08 -6.03 10.06
N ALA A 49 -14.29 -5.49 10.05
CA ALA A 49 -14.76 -4.50 11.02
C ALA A 49 -14.91 -5.06 12.45
N ASN A 50 -14.93 -6.39 12.63
CA ASN A 50 -14.98 -7.05 13.94
C ASN A 50 -13.61 -7.55 14.41
N CYS A 51 -12.53 -7.27 13.67
CA CYS A 51 -11.19 -7.74 14.01
C CYS A 51 -10.38 -6.65 14.73
N ASN A 52 -10.11 -6.84 16.03
CA ASN A 52 -9.28 -5.90 16.80
C ASN A 52 -7.85 -5.77 16.23
N LEU A 53 -7.31 -6.85 15.67
CA LEU A 53 -6.03 -6.83 14.95
C LEU A 53 -6.11 -5.95 13.70
N TRP A 54 -7.22 -5.99 12.95
CA TRP A 54 -7.44 -5.15 11.78
C TRP A 54 -7.39 -3.65 12.12
N TYR A 55 -8.02 -3.23 13.21
CA TYR A 55 -7.94 -1.85 13.68
C TYR A 55 -6.51 -1.46 14.10
N LYS A 56 -5.82 -2.32 14.87
CA LYS A 56 -4.42 -2.09 15.27
C LYS A 56 -3.50 -1.93 14.05
N CYS A 57 -3.69 -2.76 13.04
CA CYS A 57 -2.91 -2.75 11.80
C CYS A 57 -3.13 -1.47 10.97
N ARG A 58 -4.33 -0.88 11.02
CA ARG A 58 -4.68 0.31 10.22
C ARG A 58 -4.37 1.63 10.90
N GLU A 59 -4.06 1.60 12.19
CA GLU A 59 -3.84 2.78 13.03
C GLU A 59 -2.61 3.62 12.60
N GLN A 60 -1.68 3.02 11.87
CA GLN A 60 -0.47 3.69 11.37
C GLN A 60 -0.64 4.29 9.96
N ARG A 61 -1.78 4.11 9.29
CA ARG A 61 -2.03 4.60 7.92
C ARG A 61 -2.88 5.88 7.92
N LEU A 62 -2.62 6.79 6.98
CA LEU A 62 -3.58 7.84 6.65
C LEU A 62 -4.75 7.22 5.87
N THR A 63 -5.86 6.93 6.56
CA THR A 63 -7.03 6.31 5.92
C THR A 63 -7.87 7.34 5.17
N ALA A 64 -8.62 6.91 4.16
CA ALA A 64 -9.54 7.79 3.41
C ALA A 64 -10.51 8.57 4.31
N SER A 65 -10.94 7.97 5.43
CA SER A 65 -11.75 8.63 6.46
C SER A 65 -11.07 9.82 7.15
N GLN A 66 -9.74 9.95 7.05
CA GLN A 66 -8.97 11.06 7.59
C GLN A 66 -8.77 12.20 6.57
N PHE A 67 -9.05 11.99 5.29
CA PHE A 67 -8.77 12.98 4.23
C PHE A 67 -9.60 14.25 4.40
N GLY A 68 -10.87 14.13 4.80
CA GLY A 68 -11.70 15.30 5.10
C GLY A 68 -11.11 16.18 6.19
N ARG A 69 -10.48 15.59 7.21
CA ARG A 69 -9.81 16.33 8.30
C ARG A 69 -8.55 17.06 7.82
N VAL A 70 -7.90 16.57 6.77
CA VAL A 70 -6.73 17.21 6.14
C VAL A 70 -7.18 18.36 5.26
N ILE A 71 -8.11 18.11 4.33
CA ILE A 71 -8.58 19.07 3.32
C ILE A 71 -9.28 20.28 3.96
N THR A 72 -10.09 20.06 5.00
CA THR A 72 -10.88 21.13 5.63
C THR A 72 -10.11 21.90 6.71
N ARG A 73 -8.84 21.54 6.97
CA ARG A 73 -8.06 22.12 8.06
C ARG A 73 -7.62 23.54 7.71
N LYS A 74 -7.97 24.49 8.57
CA LYS A 74 -7.54 25.90 8.46
C LYS A 74 -6.32 26.28 9.31
N LYS A 75 -5.96 25.43 10.29
CA LYS A 75 -4.80 25.62 11.18
C LYS A 75 -3.58 24.94 10.59
N ASP A 76 -2.39 25.48 10.84
CA ASP A 76 -1.14 24.84 10.41
C ASP A 76 -1.02 23.40 10.89
N VAL A 77 -0.38 22.58 10.07
CA VAL A 77 -0.06 21.18 10.38
C VAL A 77 0.92 21.17 11.55
N ASN A 78 0.61 20.38 12.57
CA ASN A 78 1.48 20.22 13.72
C ASN A 78 1.60 18.74 14.10
N THR A 79 2.62 18.42 14.89
CA THR A 79 2.93 17.05 15.30
C THR A 79 1.73 16.36 15.95
N LYS A 80 0.97 17.06 16.80
CA LYS A 80 -0.24 16.53 17.44
C LYS A 80 -1.31 16.14 16.42
N PHE A 81 -1.47 16.92 15.36
CA PHE A 81 -2.39 16.62 14.26
C PHE A 81 -1.90 15.42 13.45
N LEU A 82 -0.61 15.37 13.09
CA LEU A 82 -0.02 14.24 12.36
C LEU A 82 -0.12 12.93 13.14
N THR A 83 0.21 12.94 14.43
CA THR A 83 0.06 11.76 15.32
C THR A 83 -1.40 11.33 15.48
N SER A 84 -2.36 12.24 15.27
CA SER A 84 -3.81 11.93 15.28
C SER A 84 -4.35 11.40 13.94
N LEU A 85 -3.53 11.45 12.88
CA LEU A 85 -3.87 10.97 11.54
C LEU A 85 -3.20 9.63 11.26
N CYS A 86 -1.97 9.46 11.73
CA CYS A 86 -1.15 8.28 11.60
C CYS A 86 -0.40 8.10 12.91
N LYS A 87 -0.42 6.91 13.52
CA LYS A 87 0.55 6.62 14.58
C LYS A 87 1.96 6.54 13.98
N VAL A 88 2.70 7.63 14.10
CA VAL A 88 4.14 7.70 13.84
C VAL A 88 4.83 6.95 14.97
N CYS A 89 5.66 5.95 14.67
CA CYS A 89 6.45 5.27 15.71
C CYS A 89 7.53 6.21 16.26
N ASP A 90 7.99 5.96 17.49
CA ASP A 90 8.78 6.88 18.33
C ASP A 90 10.13 7.39 17.74
N ALA A 91 10.49 6.98 16.52
CA ALA A 91 11.70 7.41 15.81
C ALA A 91 11.45 8.27 14.56
N GLY A 92 10.19 8.64 14.25
CA GLY A 92 9.87 9.43 13.06
C GLY A 92 9.97 8.67 11.73
N GLN A 93 10.13 7.34 11.78
CA GLN A 93 10.07 6.48 10.61
C GLN A 93 8.62 6.08 10.35
N THR A 94 8.21 6.08 9.08
CA THR A 94 6.94 5.46 8.68
C THR A 94 7.25 4.05 8.25
N GLU A 95 6.68 3.08 8.96
CA GLU A 95 6.73 1.67 8.56
C GLU A 95 5.44 1.34 7.80
N ILE A 96 5.55 0.54 6.75
CA ILE A 96 4.36 0.07 6.02
C ILE A 96 3.92 -1.24 6.65
N LEU A 97 2.62 -1.37 6.83
CA LEU A 97 1.98 -2.66 7.06
C LEU A 97 1.02 -2.89 5.91
N GLU A 98 1.03 -4.08 5.30
CA GLU A 98 0.08 -4.50 4.26
C GLU A 98 -0.60 -5.81 4.64
N VAL A 99 -1.90 -5.75 4.95
CA VAL A 99 -2.67 -6.92 5.41
C VAL A 99 -3.54 -7.46 4.29
N LYS A 100 -3.44 -8.76 4.00
CA LYS A 100 -4.32 -9.50 3.10
C LYS A 100 -5.06 -10.60 3.88
N CYS A 101 -6.37 -10.71 3.63
CA CYS A 101 -7.22 -11.76 4.18
C CYS A 101 -7.81 -12.54 2.99
N PRO A 102 -7.18 -13.65 2.55
CA PRO A 102 -7.63 -14.39 1.38
C PRO A 102 -8.94 -15.13 1.68
N TYR A 103 -10.06 -14.65 1.14
CA TYR A 103 -11.39 -15.22 1.39
C TYR A 103 -11.52 -16.71 1.02
N SER A 104 -10.88 -17.13 -0.08
CA SER A 104 -10.87 -18.51 -0.56
C SER A 104 -10.04 -19.46 0.31
N ALA A 105 -9.14 -18.91 1.14
CA ALA A 105 -8.28 -19.66 2.06
C ALA A 105 -8.55 -19.29 3.53
N ARG A 106 -9.72 -18.67 3.81
CA ARG A 106 -10.00 -18.12 5.14
C ARG A 106 -10.02 -19.19 6.24
N ASP A 107 -10.41 -20.43 5.93
CA ASP A 107 -10.64 -21.50 6.91
C ASP A 107 -9.52 -22.57 6.93
N MET A 108 -8.38 -22.27 6.33
CA MET A 108 -7.17 -23.10 6.31
C MET A 108 -5.96 -22.26 6.72
N THR A 109 -4.87 -22.93 7.10
CA THR A 109 -3.59 -22.26 7.37
C THR A 109 -3.00 -21.67 6.09
N VAL A 110 -2.11 -20.68 6.20
CA VAL A 110 -1.42 -20.13 5.02
C VAL A 110 -0.59 -21.21 4.31
N ALA A 111 -0.03 -22.17 5.05
CA ALA A 111 0.69 -23.31 4.49
C ALA A 111 -0.22 -24.22 3.66
N GLU A 112 -1.39 -24.57 4.18
CA GLU A 112 -2.40 -25.36 3.44
C GLU A 112 -2.91 -24.61 2.21
N ALA A 113 -3.06 -23.29 2.28
CA ALA A 113 -3.45 -22.47 1.14
C ALA A 113 -2.42 -22.50 0.01
N VAL A 114 -1.13 -22.48 0.35
CA VAL A 114 -0.03 -22.62 -0.61
C VAL A 114 -0.01 -24.02 -1.24
N ASP A 115 -0.24 -25.06 -0.44
CA ASP A 115 -0.22 -26.44 -0.91
C ASP A 115 -1.45 -26.81 -1.76
N GLY A 116 -2.63 -26.27 -1.40
CA GLY A 116 -3.89 -26.54 -2.08
C GLY A 116 -4.14 -25.68 -3.32
N ASN A 117 -3.39 -24.59 -3.50
CA ASN A 117 -3.59 -23.68 -4.63
C ASN A 117 -2.24 -23.19 -5.22
N PRO A 118 -1.80 -23.72 -6.37
CA PRO A 118 -0.55 -23.29 -7.01
C PRO A 118 -0.57 -21.83 -7.47
N ASN A 119 -1.76 -21.24 -7.65
CA ASN A 119 -1.94 -19.83 -8.02
C ASN A 119 -2.06 -18.91 -6.79
N PHE A 120 -1.97 -19.45 -5.58
CA PHE A 120 -1.92 -18.62 -4.37
C PHE A 120 -0.71 -17.68 -4.42
N TYR A 121 -0.84 -16.47 -3.90
CA TYR A 121 0.19 -15.44 -4.04
C TYR A 121 1.43 -15.72 -3.17
N MET A 122 1.32 -16.58 -2.17
CA MET A 122 2.45 -17.07 -1.38
C MET A 122 3.02 -18.36 -2.00
N ALA A 123 4.28 -18.67 -1.69
CA ALA A 123 4.96 -19.90 -2.07
C ALA A 123 5.89 -20.39 -0.95
N LYS A 124 6.23 -21.69 -0.99
CA LYS A 124 7.33 -22.23 -0.18
C LYS A 124 8.67 -21.79 -0.78
N SER A 125 9.55 -21.34 0.10
CA SER A 125 10.93 -20.95 -0.13
C SER A 125 11.83 -21.74 0.83
N GLY A 126 13.15 -21.77 0.59
CA GLY A 126 14.09 -22.48 1.48
C GLY A 126 14.03 -22.00 2.95
N ASN A 127 13.53 -20.78 3.18
CA ASN A 127 13.39 -20.16 4.49
C ASN A 127 11.94 -20.10 5.02
N GLY A 128 11.01 -20.88 4.45
CA GLY A 128 9.61 -20.90 4.86
C GLY A 128 8.65 -20.34 3.79
N LEU A 129 7.55 -19.71 4.21
CA LEU A 129 6.58 -19.12 3.27
C LEU A 129 6.99 -17.69 2.89
N GLN A 130 6.86 -17.35 1.62
CA GLN A 130 7.16 -16.02 1.09
C GLN A 130 6.20 -15.62 -0.03
N LEU A 131 5.96 -14.32 -0.17
CA LEU A 131 5.21 -13.72 -1.26
C LEU A 131 5.98 -13.92 -2.57
N LYS A 132 5.29 -14.41 -3.60
CA LYS A 132 5.89 -14.58 -4.93
C LYS A 132 6.31 -13.21 -5.46
N LYS A 133 7.61 -13.06 -5.75
CA LYS A 133 8.16 -11.82 -6.35
C LYS A 133 7.54 -11.45 -7.69
N THR A 134 6.93 -12.41 -8.38
CA THR A 134 6.22 -12.21 -9.66
C THR A 134 4.77 -11.75 -9.48
N HIS A 135 4.21 -11.80 -8.26
CA HIS A 135 2.81 -11.50 -8.00
C HIS A 135 2.56 -9.99 -7.82
N GLN A 136 1.38 -9.51 -8.23
CA GLN A 136 1.01 -8.09 -8.18
C GLN A 136 1.14 -7.44 -6.80
N TYR A 137 0.89 -8.19 -5.72
CA TYR A 137 1.04 -7.67 -4.35
C TYR A 137 2.50 -7.35 -4.00
N PHE A 138 3.47 -8.07 -4.56
CA PHE A 138 4.88 -7.76 -4.35
C PHE A 138 5.21 -6.42 -5.01
N HIS A 139 4.76 -6.20 -6.25
CA HIS A 139 4.90 -4.92 -6.95
C HIS A 139 4.15 -3.78 -6.24
N GLN A 140 2.96 -4.06 -5.68
CA GLN A 140 2.20 -3.09 -4.88
C GLN A 140 3.03 -2.61 -3.67
N VAL A 141 3.60 -3.55 -2.90
CA VAL A 141 4.44 -3.23 -1.74
C VAL A 141 5.71 -2.50 -2.15
N GLN A 142 6.41 -2.95 -3.21
CA GLN A 142 7.59 -2.26 -3.71
C GLN A 142 7.29 -0.83 -4.16
N GLY A 143 6.15 -0.59 -4.81
CA GLY A 143 5.69 0.75 -5.17
C GLY A 143 5.40 1.63 -3.94
N GLN A 144 4.75 1.07 -2.91
CA GLN A 144 4.51 1.79 -1.65
C GLN A 144 5.83 2.15 -0.96
N LEU A 145 6.81 1.24 -0.91
CA LEU A 145 8.14 1.50 -0.35
C LEU A 145 8.89 2.58 -1.13
N MET A 146 8.83 2.54 -2.47
CA MET A 146 9.44 3.54 -3.34
C MET A 146 8.86 4.95 -3.11
N VAL A 147 7.53 5.07 -3.02
CA VAL A 147 6.86 6.39 -2.87
C VAL A 147 7.06 6.97 -1.47
N THR A 148 7.02 6.12 -0.44
CA THR A 148 7.09 6.57 0.96
C THR A 148 8.50 6.74 1.49
N GLY A 149 9.49 6.05 0.89
CA GLY A 149 10.83 5.94 1.45
C GLY A 149 10.90 5.12 2.74
N ALA A 150 9.85 4.35 3.06
CA ALA A 150 9.81 3.48 4.23
C ALA A 150 10.89 2.39 4.14
N PRO A 151 11.54 2.03 5.27
CA PRO A 151 12.65 1.07 5.26
C PRO A 151 12.18 -0.37 4.99
N PHE A 152 10.92 -0.68 5.29
CA PHE A 152 10.31 -1.98 5.04
C PHE A 152 8.78 -1.91 5.11
N CYS A 153 8.16 -2.99 4.64
CA CYS A 153 6.75 -3.29 4.78
C CYS A 153 6.60 -4.65 5.47
N ASP A 154 5.87 -4.73 6.57
CA ASP A 154 5.41 -6.01 7.10
C ASP A 154 4.16 -6.44 6.31
N PHE A 155 4.31 -7.49 5.50
CA PHE A 155 3.24 -8.09 4.71
C PHE A 155 2.58 -9.20 5.51
N VAL A 156 1.32 -9.01 5.88
CA VAL A 156 0.57 -9.90 6.76
C VAL A 156 -0.47 -10.66 5.94
N VAL A 157 -0.46 -11.98 6.04
CA VAL A 157 -1.53 -12.85 5.55
C VAL A 157 -2.29 -13.39 6.76
N PHE A 158 -3.55 -13.02 6.86
CA PHE A 158 -4.43 -13.43 7.95
C PHE A 158 -5.48 -14.43 7.45
N THR A 159 -5.55 -15.59 8.11
CA THR A 159 -6.65 -16.56 7.97
C THR A 159 -7.35 -16.70 9.33
N SER A 160 -8.48 -17.41 9.38
CA SER A 160 -9.13 -17.77 10.65
C SER A 160 -8.31 -18.79 11.45
N LYS A 161 -7.32 -19.44 10.84
CA LYS A 161 -6.50 -20.50 11.45
C LYS A 161 -5.14 -20.00 11.93
N ASP A 162 -4.50 -19.08 11.21
CA ASP A 162 -3.15 -18.60 11.49
C ASP A 162 -2.86 -17.22 10.89
N ILE A 163 -1.71 -16.67 11.27
CA ILE A 163 -1.18 -15.41 10.74
C ILE A 163 0.23 -15.67 10.25
N HIS A 164 0.50 -15.28 9.00
CA HIS A 164 1.84 -15.22 8.46
C HIS A 164 2.28 -13.76 8.32
N VAL A 165 3.52 -13.46 8.69
CA VAL A 165 4.11 -12.13 8.55
C VAL A 165 5.45 -12.27 7.84
N GLU A 166 5.61 -11.54 6.73
CA GLU A 166 6.84 -11.43 5.97
C GLU A 166 7.30 -9.97 5.94
N ARG A 167 8.55 -9.72 6.30
CA ARG A 167 9.15 -8.39 6.13
C ARG A 167 9.72 -8.22 4.73
N ILE A 168 9.12 -7.31 3.96
CA ILE A 168 9.55 -6.95 2.61
C ILE A 168 10.36 -5.65 2.68
N VAL A 169 11.56 -5.66 2.13
CA VAL A 169 12.46 -4.50 2.06
C VAL A 169 12.51 -3.94 0.63
N PRO A 170 12.98 -2.69 0.46
CA PRO A 170 13.32 -2.13 -0.86
C PRO A 170 14.16 -3.06 -1.73
N ASP A 171 13.75 -3.25 -2.98
CA ASP A 171 14.50 -3.99 -4.00
C ASP A 171 14.72 -3.08 -5.22
N THR A 172 15.94 -2.51 -5.33
CA THR A 172 16.27 -1.50 -6.34
C THR A 172 16.20 -2.05 -7.77
N ALA A 173 16.53 -3.32 -7.98
CA ALA A 173 16.42 -3.95 -9.31
C ALA A 173 14.96 -4.05 -9.74
N VAL A 174 14.06 -4.38 -8.81
CA VAL A 174 12.61 -4.39 -9.08
C VAL A 174 12.10 -2.98 -9.34
N TRP A 175 12.58 -1.98 -8.61
CA TRP A 175 12.22 -0.58 -8.81
C TRP A 175 12.59 -0.07 -10.20
N GLU A 176 13.83 -0.31 -10.64
CA GLU A 176 14.30 0.06 -11.98
C GLU A 176 13.44 -0.59 -13.07
N ALA A 177 13.13 -1.89 -12.92
CA ALA A 177 12.28 -2.61 -13.87
C ALA A 177 10.83 -2.07 -13.88
N MET A 178 10.27 -1.74 -12.71
CA MET A 178 8.93 -1.18 -12.58
C MET A 178 8.86 0.23 -13.19
N LEU A 179 9.77 1.13 -12.83
CA LEU A 179 9.80 2.50 -13.34
C LEU A 179 9.96 2.54 -14.85
N SER A 180 10.85 1.70 -15.40
CA SER A 180 11.05 1.61 -16.86
C SER A 180 9.76 1.26 -17.59
N LYS A 181 9.02 0.25 -17.09
CA LYS A 181 7.75 -0.18 -17.68
C LYS A 181 6.64 0.85 -17.50
N LEU A 182 6.53 1.45 -16.31
CA LEU A 182 5.51 2.46 -16.00
C LEU A 182 5.72 3.74 -16.81
N ALA A 183 6.97 4.20 -16.95
CA ALA A 183 7.31 5.36 -17.76
C ALA A 183 7.00 5.13 -19.25
N LEU A 184 7.32 3.95 -19.78
CA LEU A 184 6.99 3.57 -21.15
C LEU A 184 5.47 3.55 -21.35
N PHE A 185 4.72 2.89 -20.47
CA PHE A 185 3.26 2.84 -20.52
C PHE A 185 2.63 4.24 -20.47
N TYR A 186 3.14 5.11 -19.59
CA TYR A 186 2.67 6.49 -19.49
C TYR A 186 2.93 7.27 -20.78
N LYS A 187 4.14 7.14 -21.34
CA LYS A 187 4.53 7.83 -22.58
C LYS A 187 3.74 7.36 -23.80
N GLU A 188 3.57 6.05 -23.95
CA GLU A 188 3.02 5.45 -25.17
C GLU A 188 1.48 5.33 -25.17
N HIS A 189 0.85 5.27 -24.00
CA HIS A 189 -0.60 5.04 -23.89
C HIS A 189 -1.32 6.17 -23.16
N VAL A 190 -0.81 6.59 -21.99
CA VAL A 190 -1.51 7.61 -21.19
C VAL A 190 -1.39 8.99 -21.82
N THR A 191 -0.19 9.38 -22.26
CA THR A 191 0.06 10.71 -22.85
C THR A 191 -0.78 10.94 -24.11
N PRO A 192 -0.85 10.01 -25.09
CA PRO A 192 -1.71 10.19 -26.26
C PRO A 192 -3.20 10.17 -25.94
N PHE A 193 -3.63 9.38 -24.94
CA PHE A 193 -5.02 9.38 -24.48
C PHE A 193 -5.40 10.76 -23.91
N LEU A 194 -4.60 11.29 -23.00
CA LEU A 194 -4.83 12.61 -22.38
C LEU A 194 -4.73 13.77 -23.37
N ALA A 195 -3.92 13.67 -24.43
CA ALA A 195 -3.83 14.72 -25.44
C ALA A 195 -5.05 14.78 -26.38
N ASN A 196 -5.83 13.70 -26.43
CA ASN A 196 -7.02 13.55 -27.27
C ASN A 196 -8.34 13.54 -26.47
N THR A 197 -8.29 13.84 -25.18
CA THR A 197 -9.44 13.97 -24.28
C THR A 197 -9.61 15.44 -23.91
#